data_AF-A0A3P2AMS9-F1
#
_entry.id   AF-A0A3P2AMS9-F1
#
_cell.length_a   1.000
_cell.length_b   1.000
_cell.length_c   1.000
_cell.angle_alpha   90.00
_cell.angle_beta   90.00
_cell.angle_gamma   90.00
#
_symmetry.space_group_name_H-M   'P 1'
#
loop_
_entity.id
_entity.type
_entity.pdbx_description
1 polymer ?
#
loop_
_entity_poly.entity_id
_entity_poly.type
_entity_poly.pdbx_seq_one_letter_code
_entity_poly.pdbx_strand_id
1 'polypeptide(L)' 'MGSQIKTIIMFVCLILGITLVCIAKIKYSLAAQKNPDLMDYDSEQRMILRLGYVCMAVAFFTAAINFK' A
#
# COMPACT_ATOMS: atom_id res chain seq x y z
N MET A 1 -19.30 -2.94 20.29
CA MET A 1 -17.86 -2.55 20.32
C MET A 1 -17.02 -3.24 19.24
N GLY A 2 -17.15 -4.55 18.98
CA GLY A 2 -16.30 -5.25 18.00
C GLY A 2 -16.39 -4.78 16.53
N SER A 3 -17.54 -4.26 16.08
CA SER A 3 -17.72 -3.74 14.72
C SER A 3 -16.92 -2.45 14.45
N GLN A 4 -16.86 -1.53 15.43
CA GLN A 4 -16.11 -0.26 15.30
C GLN A 4 -14.60 -0.48 15.20
N ILE A 5 -14.05 -1.42 15.98
CA ILE A 5 -12.61 -1.74 15.96
C ILE A 5 -12.20 -2.27 14.58
N LYS A 6 -13.00 -3.16 13.99
CA LYS A 6 -12.77 -3.68 12.63
C LYS A 6 -12.76 -2.55 11.58
N THR A 7 -13.68 -1.59 11.70
CA THR A 7 -13.75 -0.43 10.81
C THR A 7 -12.52 0.48 10.96
N ILE A 8 -12.05 0.72 12.19
CA ILE A 8 -10.83 1.49 12.44
C ILE A 8 -9.62 0.78 11.82
N ILE A 9 -9.47 -0.53 12.07
CA ILE A 9 -8.37 -1.33 11.50
C ILE A 9 -8.41 -1.29 9.96
N MET A 10 -9.58 -1.43 9.37
CA MET A 10 -9.76 -1.33 7.91
C MET A 10 -9.26 0.01 7.37
N PHE A 11 -9.68 1.14 7.95
CA PHE A 11 -9.23 2.46 7.49
C PHE A 11 -7.73 2.69 7.70
N VAL A 12 -7.18 2.25 8.84
CA VAL A 12 -5.75 2.36 9.12
C VAL A 12 -4.95 1.55 8.10
N CYS A 13 -5.31 0.29 7.84
CA CYS A 13 -4.65 -0.54 6.84
C CYS A 13 -4.78 0.05 5.43
N LEU A 14 -5.94 0.63 5.09
CA LEU A 14 -6.16 1.25 3.79
C LEU A 14 -5.25 2.48 3.60
N ILE A 15 -5.23 3.39 4.57
CA ILE A 15 -4.42 4.62 4.53
C ILE A 15 -2.94 4.27 4.47
N LEU A 16 -2.47 3.34 5.32
CA LEU A 16 -1.08 2.88 5.31
C LEU A 16 -0.72 2.23 3.97
N GLY A 17 -1.60 1.38 3.43
CA GLY A 17 -1.38 0.71 2.15
C GLY A 17 -1.22 1.71 1.00
N ILE A 18 -2.13 2.68 0.89
CA ILE A 18 -2.07 3.76 -0.12
C ILE A 18 -0.79 4.57 0.06
N THR A 19 -0.44 4.94 1.29
CA THR A 19 0.75 5.75 1.59
C THR A 19 2.03 5.04 1.15
N LEU A 20 2.17 3.74 1.45
CA LEU A 20 3.33 2.95 1.03
C LEU A 20 3.45 2.84 -0.49
N VAL A 21 2.33 2.61 -1.20
CA VAL A 21 2.31 2.58 -2.67
C VAL A 21 2.73 3.93 -3.25
N CYS A 22 2.23 5.03 -2.69
CA CYS A 22 2.61 6.38 -3.10
C CYS A 22 4.10 6.64 -2.89
N ILE A 23 4.66 6.27 -1.73
CA ILE A 23 6.10 6.42 -1.43
C ILE A 23 6.93 5.63 -2.44
N ALA A 24 6.57 4.37 -2.73
CA ALA A 24 7.29 3.56 -3.70
C ALA A 24 7.26 4.18 -5.11
N LYS A 25 6.11 4.71 -5.55
CA LYS A 25 5.99 5.40 -6.84
C LYS A 25 6.76 6.72 -6.90
N ILE A 26 6.79 7.49 -5.81
CA ILE A 26 7.57 8.73 -5.73
C ILE A 26 9.07 8.40 -5.82
N LYS A 27 9.54 7.40 -5.07
CA LYS A 27 10.94 6.92 -5.15
C LYS A 27 11.31 6.48 -6.56
N TYR A 28 10.44 5.71 -7.21
CA TYR A 28 10.64 5.28 -8.60
C TYR A 28 10.70 6.47 -9.57
N SER A 29 9.74 7.40 -9.47
CA SER A 29 9.71 8.59 -10.33
C SER A 29 10.98 9.44 -10.17
N LEU A 30 11.44 9.65 -8.93
CA LEU A 30 12.70 10.35 -8.66
C LEU A 30 13.92 9.58 -9.21
N ALA A 31 13.92 8.25 -9.13
CA ALA A 31 14.99 7.42 -9.68
C ALA A 31 15.01 7.44 -11.21
N ALA A 32 13.84 7.37 -11.86
CA ALA A 32 13.69 7.43 -13.32
C ALA A 32 14.05 8.81 -13.89
N GLN A 33 13.79 9.90 -13.15
CA GLN A 33 14.26 11.24 -13.53
C GLN A 33 15.79 11.35 -13.52
N LYS A 34 16.46 10.64 -12.59
CA LYS A 34 17.92 10.62 -12.51
C LYS A 34 18.55 9.67 -13.53
N ASN A 35 17.91 8.53 -13.78
CA ASN A 35 18.34 7.49 -14.71
C ASN A 35 17.19 7.14 -15.65
N PRO A 36 17.12 7.74 -16.85
CA PRO A 36 16.00 7.53 -17.77
C PRO A 36 15.92 6.10 -18.34
N ASP A 37 17.02 5.33 -18.28
CA ASP A 37 17.05 3.92 -18.67
C ASP A 37 16.56 2.96 -17.57
N LEU A 38 16.10 3.49 -16.43
CA LEU A 38 15.57 2.68 -15.34
C LEU A 38 14.22 2.07 -15.77
N MET A 39 14.23 0.78 -16.11
CA MET A 39 13.03 0.08 -16.60
C MET A 39 12.24 -0.63 -15.51
N ASP A 40 12.76 -0.72 -14.29
CA ASP A 40 12.15 -1.55 -13.24
C ASP A 40 12.37 -1.00 -11.83
N TYR A 41 11.50 -1.39 -10.90
CA TYR A 41 11.63 -1.04 -9.49
C TYR A 41 12.81 -1.78 -8.86
N ASP A 42 13.60 -1.07 -8.06
CA ASP A 42 14.64 -1.70 -7.24
C ASP A 42 14.04 -2.66 -6.18
N SER A 43 14.90 -3.44 -5.52
CA SER A 43 14.48 -4.43 -4.53
C SER A 43 13.74 -3.82 -3.32
N GLU A 44 14.15 -2.65 -2.85
CA GLU A 44 13.52 -1.91 -1.75
C GLU A 44 12.16 -1.35 -2.19
N GLN A 45 12.08 -0.68 -3.34
CA GLN A 45 10.84 -0.13 -3.87
C GLN A 45 9.80 -1.22 -4.12
N ARG A 46 10.24 -2.36 -4.66
CA ARG A 46 9.39 -3.55 -4.90
C ARG A 46 8.90 -4.14 -3.59
N MET A 47 9.72 -4.15 -2.54
CA MET A 47 9.31 -4.58 -1.19
C MET A 47 8.26 -3.63 -0.60
N ILE A 48 8.46 -2.32 -0.69
CA ILE A 48 7.51 -1.32 -0.21
C ILE A 48 6.17 -1.43 -0.95
N LEU A 49 6.21 -1.60 -2.28
CA LEU A 49 5.02 -1.85 -3.10
C LEU A 49 4.25 -3.09 -2.65
N ARG A 50 4.95 -4.20 -2.42
CA ARG A 50 4.33 -5.44 -1.91
C ARG A 50 3.68 -5.23 -0.55
N LEU A 51 4.37 -4.59 0.39
CA LEU A 51 3.81 -4.28 1.72
C LEU A 51 2.57 -3.39 1.62
N GLY A 52 2.60 -2.38 0.75
CA GLY A 52 1.46 -1.52 0.47
C GLY A 52 0.26 -2.31 -0.05
N TYR A 53 0.46 -3.16 -1.06
CA TYR A 53 -0.60 -4.01 -1.59
C TYR A 53 -1.14 -5.02 -0.58
N VAL A 54 -0.30 -5.62 0.26
CA VAL A 54 -0.74 -6.52 1.33
C VAL A 54 -1.64 -5.77 2.33
N CYS A 55 -1.26 -4.56 2.75
CA CYS A 55 -2.10 -3.73 3.61
C CYS A 55 -3.45 -3.40 2.98
N MET A 56 -3.47 -3.04 1.68
CA MET A 56 -4.72 -2.78 0.96
C MET A 56 -5.59 -4.03 0.84
N ALA A 57 -5.00 -5.20 0.61
CA ALA A 57 -5.72 -6.46 0.55
C ALA A 57 -6.37 -6.80 1.89
N VAL A 58 -5.64 -6.66 3.00
CA VAL A 58 -6.18 -6.86 4.37
C VAL A 58 -7.34 -5.91 4.65
N ALA A 59 -7.22 -4.63 4.25
CA ALA A 59 -8.31 -3.67 4.38
C ALA A 59 -9.54 -4.10 3.58
N PHE A 60 -9.35 -4.54 2.33
CA PHE A 60 -10.44 -5.01 1.47
C PHE A 60 -11.14 -6.26 2.04
N PHE A 61 -10.39 -7.26 2.50
CA PHE A 61 -10.97 -8.44 3.14
C PHE A 61 -11.71 -8.08 4.44
N THR A 62 -11.14 -7.18 5.24
CA THR A 62 -11.81 -6.69 6.46
C THR A 62 -13.12 -5.99 6.11
N ALA A 63 -13.15 -5.17 5.06
CA ALA A 63 -14.37 -4.53 4.55
C ALA A 63 -15.40 -5.59 4.12
N ALA A 64 -14.99 -6.54 3.27
CA ALA A 64 -15.88 -7.58 2.76
C ALA A 64 -16.52 -8.44 3.87
N ILE A 65 -15.78 -8.69 4.95
CA ILE A 65 -16.30 -9.43 6.12
C ILE A 65 -17.22 -8.56 6.98
N ASN A 66 -16.98 -7.25 7.07
CA ASN A 66 -17.78 -6.34 7.92
C ASN A 66 -19.08 -5.87 7.25
N PHE A 67 -19.17 -5.92 5.92
CA PHE A 67 -20.37 -5.53 5.14
C PHE A 67 -21.26 -6.72 4.76
N LYS A 68 -20.96 -7.93 5.26
CA LYS A 68 -21.79 -9.13 5.11
C LYS A 68 -22.55 -9.41 6.41
#